data_AF-A0AAU4CNV4-F1
#
_entry.id   AF-A0AAU4CNV4-F1
#
_cell.length_a   1.000
_cell.length_b   1.000
_cell.length_c   1.000
_cell.angle_alpha   90.00
_cell.angle_beta   90.00
_cell.angle_gamma   90.00
#
_symmetry.space_group_name_H-M   'P 1'
#
loop_
_entity.id
_entity.type
_entity.pdbx_description
1 polymer ?
#
loop_
_entity_poly.entity_id
_entity_poly.type
_entity_poly.pdbx_seq_one_letter_code
_entity_poly.pdbx_strand_id
1 'polypeptide(L)'
;MYDDIAWDVLGTPTELLQVKHHRGSTRRLTDRAVDVWKTIQVWMDESSPGDASGPSLVLVTTQTAAPGSAMAFLRAEGRGETSALKILEEVAAEEGSGETRETRRQFLALGPSARRTFVHRIRVADGSPHAEEVHGVARTALQWTLPTGHEELFMAMVWKWWDGQALALLQSRLTSLDVGSAQAAIAEIRDQFTSENLPTLVHLMDVNEDEVGEQHRTRPFVQQMEWVAYPPRNLQKAIVDYYRAYTQAVQWVDEDLIGIAELERFEAELVDEWEREFEWMAEGLAEEVDEKARQAAGRSLLRTLLGQTGITVRSRYNDPFFARGHRHALADAGKVGWHPEFEDRIKQLLHVHV
;
A
#
# COMPACT_ATOMS: atom_id res chain seq x y z
N MET A 1 -21.75 -2.24 -14.95
CA MET A 1 -20.81 -1.85 -13.89
C MET A 1 -21.59 -0.87 -13.04
N TYR A 2 -21.72 -1.14 -11.74
CA TYR A 2 -22.34 -0.16 -10.83
C TYR A 2 -21.31 0.95 -10.64
N ASP A 3 -21.67 2.16 -11.06
CA ASP A 3 -20.80 3.33 -11.15
C ASP A 3 -21.08 4.34 -10.01
N ASP A 4 -21.84 3.89 -9.00
CA ASP A 4 -22.47 4.73 -8.00
C ASP A 4 -21.74 4.56 -6.67
N ILE A 5 -21.22 5.66 -6.13
CA ILE A 5 -20.55 5.69 -4.83
C ILE A 5 -21.35 6.66 -3.95
N ALA A 6 -21.86 6.15 -2.84
CA ALA A 6 -22.50 6.98 -1.81
C ALA A 6 -21.57 7.05 -0.60
N TRP A 7 -21.32 8.26 -0.11
CA TRP A 7 -20.76 8.47 1.22
C TRP A 7 -21.89 8.81 2.18
N ASP A 8 -21.91 8.16 3.34
CA ASP A 8 -22.92 8.39 4.36
C ASP A 8 -22.31 8.75 5.72
N VAL A 9 -23.11 9.46 6.51
CA VAL A 9 -22.90 9.63 7.95
C VAL A 9 -24.11 9.02 8.65
N LEU A 10 -23.87 7.96 9.44
CA LEU A 10 -24.91 7.24 10.18
C LEU A 10 -26.05 6.74 9.27
N GLY A 11 -25.72 6.30 8.05
CA GLY A 11 -26.70 5.79 7.07
C GLY A 11 -27.47 6.88 6.31
N THR A 12 -27.12 8.16 6.48
CA THR A 12 -27.66 9.26 5.66
C THR A 12 -26.62 9.67 4.61
N PRO A 13 -26.90 9.53 3.29
CA PRO A 13 -25.98 9.95 2.26
C PRO A 13 -25.69 11.45 2.35
N THR A 14 -24.41 11.81 2.49
CA THR A 14 -23.94 13.19 2.43
C THR A 14 -23.54 13.58 1.00
N GLU A 15 -23.09 12.61 0.21
CA GLU A 15 -22.73 12.79 -1.19
C GLU A 15 -23.12 11.55 -2.02
N LEU A 16 -23.66 11.79 -3.22
CA LEU A 16 -23.93 10.77 -4.24
C LEU A 16 -23.04 11.07 -5.45
N LEU A 17 -22.06 10.20 -5.68
CA LEU A 17 -21.08 10.35 -6.74
C LEU A 17 -21.37 9.34 -7.84
N GLN A 18 -21.49 9.87 -9.05
CA GLN A 18 -21.62 9.09 -10.27
C GLN A 18 -20.32 9.19 -11.06
N VAL A 19 -19.66 8.05 -11.29
CA VAL A 19 -18.49 7.99 -12.18
C VAL A 19 -18.92 7.59 -13.59
N LYS A 20 -18.39 8.26 -14.62
CA LYS A 20 -18.59 7.86 -16.02
C LYS A 20 -17.25 7.81 -16.74
N HIS A 21 -16.81 6.58 -17.01
CA HIS A 21 -15.59 6.31 -17.77
C HIS A 21 -15.94 5.94 -19.21
N HIS A 22 -15.42 6.70 -20.17
CA HIS A 22 -15.66 6.46 -21.59
C HIS A 22 -14.39 5.91 -22.25
N ARG A 23 -14.52 4.83 -23.03
CA ARG A 23 -13.40 4.27 -23.81
C ARG A 23 -13.42 4.86 -25.23
N GLY A 24 -12.35 5.54 -25.66
CA GLY A 24 -12.19 6.10 -27.01
C GLY A 24 -12.04 7.62 -27.05
N SER A 25 -11.84 8.20 -28.25
CA SER A 25 -11.54 9.63 -28.46
C SER A 25 -12.51 10.55 -27.72
N THR A 26 -11.97 11.54 -27.02
CA THR A 26 -12.63 12.54 -26.17
C THR A 26 -13.90 13.11 -26.81
N ARG A 27 -15.05 12.47 -26.54
CA ARG A 27 -16.34 13.04 -26.88
C ARG A 27 -16.64 14.13 -25.86
N ARG A 28 -17.17 15.26 -26.32
CA ARG A 28 -17.67 16.30 -25.41
C ARG A 28 -18.91 15.79 -24.69
N LEU A 29 -18.97 16.05 -23.39
CA LEU A 29 -20.19 15.87 -22.62
C LEU A 29 -21.17 16.99 -23.03
N THR A 30 -22.33 16.58 -23.55
CA THR A 30 -23.38 17.50 -23.99
C THR A 30 -24.63 17.32 -23.13
N ASP A 31 -25.43 18.36 -23.04
CA ASP A 31 -26.65 18.34 -22.21
C ASP A 31 -27.73 17.37 -22.74
N ARG A 32 -27.57 16.87 -23.97
CA ARG A 32 -28.44 15.88 -24.60
C ARG A 32 -27.97 14.43 -24.38
N ALA A 33 -26.80 14.22 -23.79
CA ALA A 33 -26.21 12.90 -23.64
C ALA A 33 -27.11 12.00 -22.78
N VAL A 34 -27.32 10.75 -23.24
CA VAL A 34 -28.15 9.76 -22.54
C VAL A 34 -27.61 9.52 -21.12
N ASP A 35 -26.29 9.43 -20.96
CA ASP A 35 -25.64 9.19 -19.67
C ASP A 35 -25.93 10.31 -18.65
N VAL A 36 -26.01 11.58 -19.10
CA VAL A 36 -26.35 12.72 -18.22
C VAL A 36 -27.78 12.58 -17.69
N TRP A 37 -28.73 12.30 -18.58
CA TRP A 37 -30.13 12.14 -18.17
C TRP A 37 -30.31 10.91 -17.29
N LYS A 38 -29.69 9.77 -17.60
CA LYS A 38 -29.73 8.59 -16.71
C LYS A 38 -29.16 8.90 -15.32
N THR A 39 -28.07 9.66 -15.23
CA THR A 39 -27.51 10.10 -13.94
C THR A 39 -28.50 10.99 -13.17
N ILE A 40 -29.11 11.97 -13.85
CA ILE A 40 -30.15 12.81 -13.26
C ILE A 40 -31.34 11.98 -12.78
N GLN A 41 -31.73 10.93 -13.51
CA GLN A 41 -32.80 10.02 -13.11
C GLN A 41 -32.48 9.34 -11.78
N VAL A 42 -31.31 8.71 -11.68
CA VAL A 42 -30.87 8.02 -10.46
C VAL A 42 -30.92 8.98 -9.27
N TRP A 43 -30.39 10.19 -9.41
CA TRP A 43 -30.43 11.16 -8.33
C TRP A 43 -31.85 11.66 -7.98
N MET A 44 -32.76 11.75 -8.95
CA MET A 44 -34.16 12.10 -8.67
C MET A 44 -34.92 10.96 -7.97
N ASP A 45 -34.54 9.71 -8.25
CA ASP A 45 -35.18 8.51 -7.68
C ASP A 45 -34.65 8.21 -6.27
N GLU A 46 -33.35 8.44 -6.02
CA GLU A 46 -32.67 8.10 -4.77
C GLU A 46 -32.62 9.25 -3.75
N SER A 47 -32.83 10.49 -4.18
CA SER A 47 -32.82 11.66 -3.30
C SER A 47 -34.11 12.47 -3.41
N SER A 48 -34.47 13.22 -2.37
CA SER A 48 -35.57 14.19 -2.45
C SER A 48 -35.08 15.41 -3.23
N PRO A 49 -35.53 15.69 -4.47
CA PRO A 49 -34.93 16.73 -5.31
C PRO A 49 -35.10 18.14 -4.73
N GLY A 50 -36.20 18.36 -4.00
CA GLY A 50 -36.51 19.63 -3.35
C GLY A 50 -35.88 19.84 -1.98
N ASP A 51 -35.17 18.86 -1.43
CA ASP A 51 -34.49 19.00 -0.14
C ASP A 51 -33.17 19.75 -0.30
N ALA A 52 -33.09 20.96 0.26
CA ALA A 52 -31.88 21.78 0.22
C ALA A 52 -30.76 21.24 1.10
N SER A 53 -31.10 20.41 2.09
CA SER A 53 -30.16 19.75 3.00
C SER A 53 -29.78 18.33 2.56
N GLY A 54 -30.30 17.88 1.42
CA GLY A 54 -29.97 16.56 0.88
C GLY A 54 -28.54 16.48 0.32
N PRO A 55 -28.11 15.31 -0.16
CA PRO A 55 -26.72 15.05 -0.53
C PRO A 55 -26.23 15.95 -1.67
N SER A 56 -24.92 16.22 -1.70
CA SER A 56 -24.23 16.75 -2.87
C SER A 56 -24.29 15.72 -4.01
N LEU A 57 -24.60 16.14 -5.23
CA LEU A 57 -24.76 15.26 -6.38
C LEU A 57 -23.60 15.52 -7.34
N VAL A 58 -22.67 14.57 -7.47
CA VAL A 58 -21.40 14.83 -8.16
C VAL A 58 -21.23 13.88 -9.34
N LEU A 59 -21.17 14.42 -10.54
CA LEU A 59 -20.80 13.68 -11.75
C LEU A 59 -19.30 13.82 -11.99
N VAL A 60 -18.56 12.71 -11.92
CA VAL A 60 -17.15 12.62 -12.30
C VAL A 60 -17.06 11.93 -13.67
N THR A 61 -16.44 12.58 -14.64
CA THR A 61 -16.39 12.04 -16.01
C THR A 61 -15.09 12.36 -16.72
N THR A 62 -14.66 11.39 -17.54
CA THR A 62 -13.51 11.53 -18.45
C THR A 62 -13.77 12.46 -19.63
N GLN A 63 -15.05 12.75 -19.93
CA GLN A 63 -15.42 13.69 -20.98
C GLN A 63 -15.32 15.13 -20.50
N THR A 64 -15.00 16.06 -21.40
CA THR A 64 -15.05 17.51 -21.11
C THR A 64 -16.42 18.08 -21.47
N ALA A 65 -17.00 18.88 -20.58
CA ALA A 65 -18.25 19.59 -20.82
C ALA A 65 -18.10 20.57 -21.99
N ALA A 66 -19.08 20.58 -22.89
CA ALA A 66 -19.09 21.53 -24.00
C ALA A 66 -19.17 22.98 -23.46
N PRO A 67 -18.37 23.93 -23.98
CA PRO A 67 -18.44 25.32 -23.54
C PRO A 67 -19.85 25.90 -23.71
N GLY A 68 -20.35 26.58 -22.67
CA GLY A 68 -21.70 27.15 -22.65
C GLY A 68 -22.83 26.16 -22.43
N SER A 69 -22.54 24.88 -22.19
CA SER A 69 -23.53 23.86 -21.85
C SER A 69 -23.94 23.93 -20.37
N ALA A 70 -25.07 23.33 -20.02
CA ALA A 70 -25.49 23.20 -18.62
C ALA A 70 -24.41 22.52 -17.77
N MET A 71 -23.84 21.41 -18.25
CA MET A 71 -22.77 20.71 -17.54
C MET A 71 -21.54 21.59 -17.28
N ALA A 72 -21.17 22.46 -18.23
CA ALA A 72 -20.06 23.40 -18.04
C ALA A 72 -20.35 24.45 -16.95
N PHE A 73 -21.60 24.91 -16.86
CA PHE A 73 -22.07 25.82 -15.79
C PHE A 73 -22.23 25.15 -14.43
N LEU A 74 -22.16 23.82 -14.35
CA LEU A 74 -22.22 23.06 -13.09
C LEU A 74 -20.85 22.64 -12.56
N ARG A 75 -19.77 23.07 -13.23
CA ARG A 75 -18.39 22.89 -12.73
C ARG A 75 -18.11 23.83 -11.54
N ALA A 76 -17.05 23.54 -10.81
CA ALA A 76 -16.62 24.39 -9.70
C ALA A 76 -16.23 25.80 -10.16
N GLU A 77 -15.50 25.88 -11.29
CA GLU A 77 -15.10 27.15 -11.90
C GLU A 77 -16.16 27.66 -12.90
N GLY A 78 -16.48 28.96 -12.82
CA GLY A 78 -17.45 29.58 -13.74
C GLY A 78 -18.90 29.12 -13.52
N ARG A 79 -19.21 28.70 -12.29
CA ARG A 79 -20.51 28.12 -11.93
C ARG A 79 -21.67 29.10 -12.14
N GLY A 80 -22.73 28.63 -12.80
CA GLY A 80 -23.88 29.43 -13.21
C GLY A 80 -25.17 28.63 -13.17
N GLU A 81 -25.63 28.25 -11.98
CA GLU A 81 -26.78 27.35 -11.78
C GLU A 81 -28.06 27.81 -12.48
N THR A 82 -28.32 29.11 -12.53
CA THR A 82 -29.52 29.64 -13.21
C THR A 82 -29.45 29.40 -14.72
N SER A 83 -28.26 29.58 -15.32
CA SER A 83 -28.02 29.27 -16.73
C SER A 83 -28.10 27.77 -16.97
N ALA A 84 -27.51 26.96 -16.09
CA ALA A 84 -27.58 25.51 -16.18
C ALA A 84 -29.02 25.00 -16.12
N LEU A 85 -29.81 25.47 -15.16
CA LEU A 85 -31.21 25.12 -15.00
C LEU A 85 -32.02 25.48 -16.26
N LYS A 86 -31.85 26.71 -16.77
CA LYS A 86 -32.54 27.15 -17.98
C LYS A 86 -32.24 26.22 -19.16
N ILE A 87 -30.96 25.90 -19.39
CA ILE A 87 -30.56 25.01 -20.48
C ILE A 87 -31.11 23.59 -20.28
N LEU A 88 -31.10 23.06 -19.05
CA LEU A 88 -31.67 21.75 -18.75
C LEU A 88 -33.20 21.71 -18.98
N GLU A 89 -33.91 22.78 -18.62
CA GLU A 89 -35.35 22.90 -18.89
C GLU A 89 -35.65 22.97 -20.39
N GLU A 90 -34.86 23.73 -21.15
CA GLU A 90 -34.95 23.80 -22.61
C GLU A 90 -34.73 22.42 -23.24
N VAL A 91 -33.66 21.72 -22.87
CA VAL A 91 -33.35 20.37 -23.38
C VAL A 91 -34.38 19.32 -22.93
N ALA A 92 -34.95 19.48 -21.73
CA ALA A 92 -36.00 18.60 -21.24
C ALA A 92 -37.32 18.77 -22.03
N ALA A 93 -37.60 19.98 -22.52
CA ALA A 93 -38.80 20.29 -23.30
C ALA A 93 -38.71 19.87 -24.78
N GLU A 94 -37.50 19.59 -25.29
CA GLU A 94 -37.31 19.08 -26.65
C GLU A 94 -37.93 17.69 -26.85
N GLU A 95 -38.38 17.40 -28.08
CA GLU A 95 -38.68 16.03 -28.50
C GLU A 95 -37.37 15.22 -28.60
N GLY A 96 -36.96 14.66 -27.45
CA GLY A 96 -35.72 13.91 -27.32
C GLY A 96 -35.78 12.47 -27.83
N SER A 97 -34.62 11.81 -27.77
CA SER A 97 -34.50 10.36 -27.97
C SER A 97 -35.50 9.59 -27.09
N GLY A 98 -36.00 8.46 -27.58
CA GLY A 98 -36.95 7.63 -26.83
C GLY A 98 -36.44 7.20 -25.45
N GLU A 99 -35.12 7.06 -25.29
CA GLU A 99 -34.49 6.57 -24.05
C GLU A 99 -34.50 7.59 -22.89
N THR A 100 -34.44 8.89 -23.16
CA THR A 100 -34.36 9.93 -22.11
C THR A 100 -35.70 10.62 -21.84
N ARG A 101 -36.74 10.26 -22.59
CA ARG A 101 -38.02 10.98 -22.60
C ARG A 101 -38.70 10.98 -21.25
N GLU A 102 -38.74 9.84 -20.58
CA GLU A 102 -39.43 9.70 -19.29
C GLU A 102 -38.70 10.49 -18.20
N THR A 103 -37.38 10.38 -18.14
CA THR A 103 -36.55 11.17 -17.21
C THR A 103 -36.75 12.67 -17.38
N ARG A 104 -36.76 13.16 -18.63
CA ARG A 104 -36.97 14.59 -18.92
C ARG A 104 -38.36 15.06 -18.46
N ARG A 105 -39.38 14.22 -18.62
CA ARG A 105 -40.73 14.49 -18.11
C ARG A 105 -40.76 14.53 -16.59
N GLN A 106 -40.12 13.57 -15.92
CA GLN A 106 -39.98 13.55 -14.46
C GLN A 106 -39.31 14.83 -13.95
N PHE A 107 -38.21 15.25 -14.59
CA PHE A 107 -37.51 16.49 -14.26
C PHE A 107 -38.42 17.73 -14.41
N LEU A 108 -39.19 17.83 -15.51
CA LEU A 108 -40.14 18.95 -15.71
C LEU A 108 -41.34 18.90 -14.77
N ALA A 109 -41.75 17.71 -14.33
CA ALA A 109 -42.84 17.53 -13.36
C ALA A 109 -42.47 18.01 -11.95
N LEU A 110 -41.17 18.15 -11.64
CA LEU A 110 -40.73 18.80 -10.41
C LEU A 110 -41.20 20.27 -10.38
N GLY A 111 -41.62 20.71 -9.19
CA GLY A 111 -41.96 22.13 -8.98
C GLY A 111 -40.76 23.05 -9.24
N PRO A 112 -40.96 24.31 -9.67
CA PRO A 112 -39.86 25.21 -10.04
C PRO A 112 -38.82 25.42 -8.92
N SER A 113 -39.28 25.47 -7.66
CA SER A 113 -38.39 25.56 -6.50
C SER A 113 -37.55 24.28 -6.33
N ALA A 114 -38.19 23.11 -6.45
CA ALA A 114 -37.51 21.83 -6.32
C ALA A 114 -36.45 21.61 -7.41
N ARG A 115 -36.73 21.97 -8.67
CA ARG A 115 -35.72 21.92 -9.75
C ARG A 115 -34.51 22.79 -9.46
N ARG A 116 -34.73 24.00 -8.94
CA ARG A 116 -33.64 24.91 -8.58
C ARG A 116 -32.78 24.31 -7.47
N THR A 117 -33.39 23.80 -6.40
CA THR A 117 -32.68 23.14 -5.30
C THR A 117 -31.93 21.90 -5.77
N PHE A 118 -32.51 21.12 -6.67
CA PHE A 118 -31.87 19.93 -7.24
C PHE A 118 -30.63 20.31 -8.05
N VAL A 119 -30.76 21.22 -9.03
CA VAL A 119 -29.63 21.68 -9.86
C VAL A 119 -28.56 22.39 -9.02
N HIS A 120 -28.95 23.10 -7.96
CA HIS A 120 -28.02 23.71 -7.02
C HIS A 120 -27.10 22.70 -6.34
N ARG A 121 -27.54 21.46 -6.12
CA ARG A 121 -26.73 20.40 -5.51
C ARG A 121 -25.87 19.64 -6.52
N ILE A 122 -26.11 19.81 -7.82
CA ILE A 122 -25.32 19.15 -8.86
C ILE A 122 -23.98 19.87 -9.03
N ARG A 123 -22.91 19.05 -9.07
CA ARG A 123 -21.54 19.43 -9.43
C ARG A 123 -21.02 18.50 -10.51
N VAL A 124 -20.23 19.05 -11.42
CA VAL A 124 -19.58 18.30 -12.50
C VAL A 124 -18.07 18.46 -12.39
N ALA A 125 -17.37 17.33 -12.28
CA ALA A 125 -15.92 17.21 -12.44
C ALA A 125 -15.66 16.56 -13.81
N ASP A 126 -15.55 17.40 -14.84
CA ASP A 126 -15.30 16.98 -16.22
C ASP A 126 -13.79 16.86 -16.50
N GLY A 127 -13.44 16.18 -17.59
CA GLY A 127 -12.03 16.00 -17.98
C GLY A 127 -11.18 15.31 -16.91
N SER A 128 -11.80 14.47 -16.07
CA SER A 128 -11.07 13.66 -15.11
C SER A 128 -10.15 12.67 -15.85
N PRO A 129 -8.98 12.32 -15.28
CA PRO A 129 -8.04 11.42 -15.95
C PRO A 129 -8.67 10.06 -16.23
N HIS A 130 -8.29 9.46 -17.35
CA HIS A 130 -8.54 8.04 -17.58
C HIS A 130 -7.81 7.20 -16.54
N ALA A 131 -8.31 5.99 -16.27
CA ALA A 131 -7.69 5.09 -15.28
C ALA A 131 -6.20 4.86 -15.53
N GLU A 132 -5.81 4.82 -16.81
CA GLU A 132 -4.43 4.63 -17.27
C GLU A 132 -3.52 5.85 -17.00
N GLU A 133 -4.11 7.04 -16.83
CA GLU A 133 -3.42 8.31 -16.61
C GLU A 133 -3.29 8.66 -15.12
N VAL A 134 -4.09 8.03 -14.26
CA VAL A 134 -4.15 8.32 -12.82
C VAL A 134 -2.77 8.25 -12.16
N HIS A 135 -1.96 7.26 -12.53
CA HIS A 135 -0.59 7.13 -12.01
C HIS A 135 0.26 8.38 -12.31
N GLY A 136 0.24 8.86 -13.56
CA GLY A 136 1.00 10.04 -13.96
C GLY A 136 0.50 11.33 -13.29
N VAL A 137 -0.81 11.46 -13.12
CA VAL A 137 -1.41 12.60 -12.40
C VAL A 137 -1.01 12.59 -10.92
N ALA A 138 -1.09 11.43 -10.26
CA ALA A 138 -0.68 11.28 -8.86
C ALA A 138 0.81 11.59 -8.67
N ARG A 139 1.67 11.04 -9.54
CA ARG A 139 3.12 11.32 -9.55
C ARG A 139 3.39 12.82 -9.71
N THR A 140 2.68 13.50 -10.61
CA THR A 140 2.83 14.95 -10.82
C THR A 140 2.41 15.76 -9.59
N ALA A 141 1.29 15.39 -8.97
CA ALA A 141 0.83 16.03 -7.73
C ALA A 141 1.84 15.87 -6.58
N LEU A 142 2.55 14.73 -6.56
CA LEU A 142 3.54 14.39 -5.56
C LEU A 142 4.97 14.79 -5.92
N GLN A 143 5.20 15.53 -7.01
CA GLN A 143 6.54 15.82 -7.55
C GLN A 143 7.55 16.34 -6.52
N TRP A 144 7.10 17.13 -5.54
CA TRP A 144 7.96 17.73 -4.50
C TRP A 144 8.21 16.80 -3.29
N THR A 145 7.58 15.63 -3.28
CA THR A 145 7.73 14.60 -2.26
C THR A 145 8.48 13.37 -2.76
N LEU A 146 8.70 13.26 -4.07
CA LEU A 146 9.35 12.11 -4.68
C LEU A 146 10.83 12.04 -4.26
N PRO A 147 11.33 10.88 -3.79
CA PRO A 147 12.75 10.67 -3.56
C PRO A 147 13.49 10.53 -4.90
N THR A 148 14.50 11.37 -5.11
CA THR A 148 15.32 11.35 -6.33
C THR A 148 15.91 9.97 -6.57
N GLY A 149 15.68 9.40 -7.75
CA GLY A 149 16.22 8.10 -8.15
C GLY A 149 15.39 6.90 -7.71
N HIS A 150 14.39 7.08 -6.84
CA HIS A 150 13.52 6.02 -6.34
C HIS A 150 12.04 6.37 -6.48
N GLU A 151 11.70 7.22 -7.46
CA GLU A 151 10.36 7.78 -7.60
C GLU A 151 9.31 6.69 -7.86
N GLU A 152 9.64 5.69 -8.67
CA GLU A 152 8.72 4.59 -9.00
C GLU A 152 8.49 3.65 -7.80
N LEU A 153 9.54 3.33 -7.04
CA LEU A 153 9.41 2.54 -5.82
C LEU A 153 8.55 3.27 -4.77
N PHE A 154 8.78 4.57 -4.59
CA PHE A 154 7.95 5.41 -3.75
C PHE A 154 6.48 5.39 -4.19
N MET A 155 6.22 5.58 -5.49
CA MET A 155 4.86 5.53 -6.03
C MET A 155 4.21 4.16 -5.83
N ALA A 156 4.96 3.07 -6.01
CA ALA A 156 4.47 1.71 -5.76
C ALA A 156 4.06 1.53 -4.29
N MET A 157 4.83 2.06 -3.34
CA MET A 157 4.48 2.03 -1.92
C MET A 157 3.23 2.87 -1.60
N VAL A 158 3.08 4.05 -2.22
CA VAL A 158 1.88 4.88 -2.10
C VAL A 158 0.65 4.14 -2.63
N TRP A 159 0.77 3.47 -3.79
CA TRP A 159 -0.32 2.67 -4.35
C TRP A 159 -0.68 1.47 -3.47
N LYS A 160 0.31 0.75 -2.95
CA LYS A 160 0.08 -0.35 -2.00
C LYS A 160 -0.71 0.12 -0.77
N TRP A 161 -0.36 1.27 -0.21
CA TRP A 161 -1.10 1.86 0.90
C TRP A 161 -2.53 2.24 0.50
N TRP A 162 -2.69 2.89 -0.66
CA TRP A 162 -3.99 3.30 -1.18
C TRP A 162 -4.91 2.12 -1.44
N ASP A 163 -4.41 1.03 -2.02
CA ASP A 163 -5.15 -0.20 -2.27
C ASP A 163 -5.68 -0.81 -0.97
N GLY A 164 -4.89 -0.74 0.11
CA GLY A 164 -5.31 -1.13 1.45
C GLY A 164 -6.49 -0.30 1.96
N GLN A 165 -6.48 1.02 1.73
CA GLN A 165 -7.59 1.90 2.10
C GLN A 165 -8.84 1.63 1.24
N ALA A 166 -8.66 1.50 -0.07
CA ALA A 166 -9.74 1.20 -1.01
C ALA A 166 -10.44 -0.12 -0.65
N LEU A 167 -9.66 -1.17 -0.34
CA LEU A 167 -10.20 -2.46 0.10
C LEU A 167 -10.96 -2.32 1.42
N ALA A 168 -10.44 -1.55 2.37
CA ALA A 168 -11.11 -1.33 3.65
C ALA A 168 -12.43 -0.56 3.50
N LEU A 169 -12.51 0.42 2.59
CA LEU A 169 -13.74 1.14 2.24
C LEU A 169 -14.76 0.18 1.58
N LEU A 170 -14.32 -0.62 0.61
CA LEU A 170 -15.19 -1.59 -0.07
C LEU A 170 -15.72 -2.69 0.87
N GLN A 171 -14.96 -3.03 1.91
CA GLN A 171 -15.37 -3.96 2.96
C GLN A 171 -16.14 -3.29 4.10
N SER A 172 -16.43 -1.99 4.00
CA SER A 172 -17.06 -1.19 5.05
C SER A 172 -16.33 -1.24 6.41
N ARG A 173 -15.02 -1.53 6.40
CA ARG A 173 -14.14 -1.43 7.58
C ARG A 173 -13.72 0.02 7.84
N LEU A 174 -13.71 0.84 6.80
CA LEU A 174 -13.59 2.29 6.86
C LEU A 174 -14.84 2.91 6.24
N THR A 175 -15.30 4.03 6.80
CA THR A 175 -16.43 4.81 6.27
C THR A 175 -15.95 5.91 5.32
N SER A 176 -14.83 6.54 5.64
CA SER A 176 -14.20 7.58 4.82
C SER A 176 -12.69 7.61 5.08
N LEU A 177 -11.97 8.28 4.18
CA LEU A 177 -10.54 8.55 4.31
C LEU A 177 -10.35 10.06 4.27
N ASP A 178 -9.78 10.63 5.33
CA ASP A 178 -9.50 12.06 5.37
C ASP A 178 -8.17 12.41 4.70
N VAL A 179 -8.08 13.65 4.20
CA VAL A 179 -6.88 14.15 3.51
C VAL A 179 -5.66 14.18 4.43
N GLY A 180 -5.83 14.43 5.73
CA GLY A 180 -4.75 14.46 6.71
C GLY A 180 -4.12 13.08 6.89
N SER A 181 -4.94 12.02 6.98
CA SER A 181 -4.47 10.63 7.02
C SER A 181 -3.69 10.26 5.76
N ALA A 182 -4.17 10.68 4.59
CA ALA A 182 -3.45 10.44 3.34
C ALA A 182 -2.10 11.18 3.30
N GLN A 183 -2.07 12.45 3.70
CA GLN A 183 -0.84 13.23 3.80
C GLN A 183 0.15 12.63 4.79
N ALA A 184 -0.33 12.17 5.95
CA ALA A 184 0.50 11.52 6.97
C ALA A 184 1.11 10.22 6.45
N ALA A 185 0.32 9.36 5.79
CA ALA A 185 0.82 8.12 5.21
C ALA A 185 1.87 8.36 4.12
N ILE A 186 1.63 9.33 3.23
CA ILE A 186 2.60 9.71 2.19
C ILE A 186 3.89 10.26 2.81
N ALA A 187 3.80 11.06 3.87
CA ALA A 187 4.96 11.56 4.59
C ALA A 187 5.74 10.43 5.28
N GLU A 188 5.06 9.47 5.90
CA GLU A 188 5.67 8.29 6.51
C GLU A 188 6.40 7.42 5.47
N ILE A 189 5.81 7.24 4.29
CA ILE A 189 6.48 6.56 3.17
C ILE A 189 7.72 7.33 2.74
N ARG A 190 7.62 8.66 2.57
CA ARG A 190 8.75 9.52 2.18
C ARG A 190 9.90 9.43 3.17
N ASP A 191 9.61 9.43 4.46
CA ASP A 191 10.61 9.43 5.53
C ASP A 191 11.40 8.11 5.61
N GLN A 192 11.01 7.08 4.85
CA GLN A 192 11.78 5.85 4.65
C GLN A 192 12.92 6.00 3.64
N PHE A 193 12.91 7.02 2.78
CA PHE A 193 13.91 7.27 1.73
C PHE A 193 14.98 8.29 2.15
N THR A 194 15.32 8.34 3.45
CA THR A 194 16.35 9.24 3.97
C THR A 194 17.71 8.56 4.04
N SER A 195 18.80 9.33 4.15
CA SER A 195 20.14 8.76 4.31
C SER A 195 20.33 7.96 5.60
N GLU A 196 19.46 8.16 6.60
CA GLU A 196 19.50 7.47 7.90
C GLU A 196 18.50 6.31 7.99
N ASN A 197 17.67 6.09 6.96
CA ASN A 197 16.60 5.10 6.97
C ASN A 197 16.56 4.31 5.66
N LEU A 198 15.78 3.23 5.65
CA LEU A 198 15.50 2.42 4.46
C LEU A 198 14.03 1.96 4.48
N PRO A 199 13.41 1.76 3.32
CA PRO A 199 12.05 1.22 3.26
C PRO A 199 12.04 -0.29 3.54
N THR A 200 11.07 -0.75 4.33
CA THR A 200 10.81 -2.20 4.42
C THR A 200 9.93 -2.62 3.25
N LEU A 201 10.49 -3.46 2.38
CA LEU A 201 9.86 -3.91 1.14
C LEU A 201 9.27 -5.33 1.30
N VAL A 202 9.83 -6.14 2.21
CA VAL A 202 9.38 -7.50 2.49
C VAL A 202 8.65 -7.55 3.83
N HIS A 203 7.34 -7.31 3.80
CA HIS A 203 6.51 -7.33 5.02
C HIS A 203 6.10 -8.73 5.41
N LEU A 204 5.99 -8.99 6.72
CA LEU A 204 5.58 -10.29 7.25
C LEU A 204 4.21 -10.75 6.73
N MET A 205 3.26 -9.82 6.55
CA MET A 205 1.92 -10.13 6.04
C MET A 205 1.89 -10.62 4.60
N ASP A 206 2.95 -10.35 3.83
CA ASP A 206 3.09 -10.77 2.44
C ASP A 206 3.81 -12.13 2.33
N VAL A 207 4.26 -12.71 3.46
CA VAL A 207 5.03 -13.97 3.50
C VAL A 207 4.14 -15.14 3.87
N ASN A 208 4.13 -16.16 3.00
CA ASN A 208 3.58 -17.48 3.34
C ASN A 208 4.59 -18.25 4.21
N GLU A 209 4.41 -18.20 5.53
CA GLU A 209 5.37 -18.80 6.47
C GLU A 209 5.58 -20.30 6.20
N ASP A 210 4.51 -21.06 5.97
CA ASP A 210 4.61 -22.52 5.77
C ASP A 210 5.43 -22.85 4.52
N GLU A 211 5.17 -22.16 3.42
CA GLU A 211 5.90 -22.35 2.16
C GLU A 211 7.39 -22.00 2.29
N VAL A 212 7.71 -20.86 2.92
CA VAL A 212 9.09 -20.45 3.16
C VAL A 212 9.80 -21.44 4.10
N GLY A 213 9.09 -21.92 5.13
CA GLY A 213 9.57 -22.95 6.05
C GLY A 213 10.01 -24.22 5.33
N GLU A 214 9.20 -24.69 4.38
CA GLU A 214 9.50 -25.86 3.57
C GLU A 214 10.70 -25.63 2.63
N GLN A 215 10.71 -24.50 1.90
CA GLN A 215 11.73 -24.19 0.90
C GLN A 215 13.14 -24.04 1.49
N HIS A 216 13.24 -23.57 2.73
CA HIS A 216 14.53 -23.27 3.36
C HIS A 216 14.96 -24.28 4.43
N ARG A 217 14.21 -25.38 4.65
CA ARG A 217 14.51 -26.34 5.73
C ARG A 217 15.90 -26.98 5.64
N THR A 218 16.43 -27.17 4.43
CA THR A 218 17.72 -27.84 4.23
C THR A 218 18.92 -26.89 4.21
N ARG A 219 18.71 -25.61 4.53
CA ARG A 219 19.79 -24.60 4.54
C ARG A 219 20.81 -24.90 5.65
N PRO A 220 22.11 -24.67 5.42
CA PRO A 220 23.15 -24.82 6.43
C PRO A 220 22.84 -24.16 7.78
N PHE A 221 22.26 -22.95 7.81
CA PHE A 221 21.93 -22.32 9.09
C PHE A 221 20.85 -23.09 9.88
N VAL A 222 19.92 -23.78 9.20
CA VAL A 222 18.90 -24.62 9.84
C VAL A 222 19.55 -25.84 10.50
N GLN A 223 20.50 -26.48 9.82
CA GLN A 223 21.33 -27.55 10.39
C GLN A 223 22.06 -27.07 11.66
N GLN A 224 22.62 -25.85 11.62
CA GLN A 224 23.25 -25.27 12.82
C GLN A 224 22.27 -25.09 13.98
N MET A 225 21.01 -24.73 13.70
CA MET A 225 19.98 -24.61 14.73
C MET A 225 19.61 -25.97 15.35
N GLU A 226 19.66 -27.04 14.57
CA GLU A 226 19.48 -28.40 15.08
C GLU A 226 20.62 -28.82 16.03
N TRP A 227 21.87 -28.42 15.74
CA TRP A 227 23.02 -28.72 16.60
C TRP A 227 22.96 -28.11 17.99
N VAL A 228 22.15 -27.07 18.20
CA VAL A 228 21.92 -26.45 19.50
C VAL A 228 20.54 -26.80 20.08
N ALA A 229 19.84 -27.73 19.43
CA ALA A 229 18.48 -28.14 19.74
C ALA A 229 17.53 -26.93 19.90
N TYR A 230 17.55 -26.03 18.91
CA TYR A 230 16.72 -24.83 18.88
C TYR A 230 15.21 -25.19 18.81
N PRO A 231 14.32 -24.47 19.52
CA PRO A 231 12.91 -24.83 19.57
C PRO A 231 12.22 -24.80 18.18
N PRO A 232 11.45 -25.83 17.77
CA PRO A 232 10.89 -25.91 16.42
C PRO A 232 10.01 -24.72 15.99
N ARG A 233 9.20 -24.18 16.92
CA ARG A 233 8.37 -22.98 16.64
C ARG A 233 9.21 -21.73 16.40
N ASN A 234 10.35 -21.62 17.07
CA ASN A 234 11.25 -20.49 16.89
C ASN A 234 12.11 -20.68 15.63
N LEU A 235 12.43 -21.93 15.27
CA LEU A 235 13.10 -22.25 14.01
C LEU A 235 12.28 -21.77 12.81
N GLN A 236 10.96 -21.99 12.80
CA GLN A 236 10.09 -21.47 11.75
C GLN A 236 10.19 -19.94 11.61
N LYS A 237 10.19 -19.22 12.74
CA LYS A 237 10.36 -17.76 12.76
C LYS A 237 11.74 -17.32 12.27
N ALA A 238 12.79 -18.06 12.62
CA ALA A 238 14.15 -17.81 12.17
C ALA A 238 14.30 -17.99 10.65
N ILE A 239 13.63 -19.00 10.07
CA ILE A 239 13.58 -19.21 8.62
C ILE A 239 12.89 -18.03 7.93
N VAL A 240 11.78 -17.54 8.49
CA VAL A 240 11.09 -16.35 7.97
C VAL A 240 11.96 -15.09 8.10
N ASP A 241 12.63 -14.88 9.24
CA ASP A 241 13.55 -13.74 9.42
C ASP A 241 14.72 -13.80 8.43
N TYR A 242 15.32 -14.98 8.20
CA TYR A 242 16.35 -15.22 7.18
C TYR A 242 15.85 -14.84 5.78
N TYR A 243 14.72 -15.41 5.36
CA TYR A 243 14.16 -15.18 4.03
C TYR A 243 13.87 -13.70 3.81
N ARG A 244 13.23 -13.05 4.79
CA ARG A 244 12.88 -11.64 4.72
C ARG A 244 14.13 -10.77 4.64
N ALA A 245 15.11 -11.00 5.51
CA ALA A 245 16.33 -10.19 5.53
C ALA A 245 17.16 -10.36 4.26
N TYR A 246 17.31 -11.58 3.76
CA TYR A 246 18.02 -11.85 2.51
C TYR A 246 17.32 -11.19 1.31
N THR A 247 16.01 -11.40 1.17
CA THR A 247 15.22 -10.82 0.08
C THR A 247 15.19 -9.29 0.15
N GLN A 248 15.07 -8.73 1.36
CA GLN A 248 15.13 -7.29 1.61
C GLN A 248 16.47 -6.69 1.17
N ALA A 249 17.60 -7.34 1.50
CA ALA A 249 18.93 -6.87 1.13
C ALA A 249 19.13 -6.92 -0.40
N VAL A 250 18.67 -7.99 -1.06
CA VAL A 250 18.70 -8.10 -2.53
C VAL A 250 17.89 -6.97 -3.17
N GLN A 251 16.64 -6.76 -2.73
CA GLN A 251 15.79 -5.70 -3.28
C GLN A 251 16.38 -4.30 -3.05
N TRP A 252 17.00 -4.05 -1.89
CA TRP A 252 17.65 -2.76 -1.67
C TRP A 252 18.85 -2.52 -2.57
N VAL A 253 19.63 -3.55 -2.88
CA VAL A 253 20.75 -3.44 -3.83
C VAL A 253 20.23 -3.23 -5.25
N ASP A 254 19.22 -3.99 -5.67
CA ASP A 254 18.62 -3.88 -7.00
C ASP A 254 17.98 -2.50 -7.24
N GLU A 255 17.39 -1.91 -6.20
CA GLU A 255 16.77 -0.58 -6.21
C GLU A 255 17.76 0.56 -5.90
N ASP A 256 19.07 0.27 -5.78
CA ASP A 256 20.15 1.22 -5.45
C ASP A 256 19.91 2.01 -4.14
N LEU A 257 19.17 1.43 -3.19
CA LEU A 257 18.86 2.04 -1.90
C LEU A 257 20.04 1.93 -0.92
N ILE A 258 20.89 0.92 -1.09
CA ILE A 258 22.05 0.64 -0.25
C ILE A 258 23.24 0.13 -1.09
N GLY A 259 24.45 0.56 -0.73
CA GLY A 259 25.67 0.04 -1.34
C GLY A 259 26.14 -1.25 -0.68
N ILE A 260 26.77 -2.15 -1.45
CA ILE A 260 27.32 -3.43 -0.95
C ILE A 260 28.30 -3.19 0.22
N ALA A 261 29.17 -2.19 0.12
CA ALA A 261 30.13 -1.87 1.18
C ALA A 261 29.47 -1.42 2.50
N GLU A 262 28.25 -0.88 2.46
CA GLU A 262 27.48 -0.54 3.67
C GLU A 262 26.95 -1.81 4.35
N LEU A 263 26.41 -2.75 3.56
CA LEU A 263 25.99 -4.07 4.06
C LEU A 263 27.18 -4.86 4.63
N GLU A 264 28.34 -4.85 3.97
CA GLU A 264 29.54 -5.54 4.45
C GLU A 264 30.03 -4.98 5.81
N ARG A 265 29.97 -3.65 6.00
CA ARG A 265 30.29 -3.05 7.31
C ARG A 265 29.31 -3.49 8.39
N PHE A 266 28.02 -3.48 8.09
CA PHE A 266 26.98 -3.96 9.00
C PHE A 266 27.19 -5.45 9.36
N GLU A 267 27.48 -6.30 8.37
CA GLU A 267 27.81 -7.70 8.60
C GLU A 267 29.05 -7.86 9.50
N ALA A 268 30.09 -7.06 9.28
CA ALA A 268 31.30 -7.10 10.10
C ALA A 268 31.02 -6.74 11.57
N GLU A 269 30.14 -5.77 11.84
CA GLU A 269 29.70 -5.45 13.20
C GLU A 269 28.90 -6.60 13.83
N LEU A 270 28.06 -7.29 13.05
CA LEU A 270 27.36 -8.48 13.54
C LEU A 270 28.32 -9.62 13.88
N VAL A 271 29.39 -9.81 13.09
CA VAL A 271 30.44 -10.80 13.34
C VAL A 271 31.25 -10.44 14.58
N ASP A 272 31.72 -9.19 14.73
CA ASP A 272 32.48 -8.74 15.91
C ASP A 272 31.70 -8.97 17.22
N GLU A 273 30.40 -8.63 17.24
CA GLU A 273 29.55 -8.91 18.42
C GLU A 273 29.38 -10.41 18.67
N TRP A 274 29.27 -11.21 17.60
CA TRP A 274 29.20 -12.66 17.73
C TRP A 274 30.50 -13.24 18.30
N GLU A 275 31.67 -12.78 17.85
CA GLU A 275 32.98 -13.25 18.32
C GLU A 275 33.13 -13.06 19.83
N ARG A 276 32.74 -11.88 20.33
CA ARG A 276 32.77 -11.55 21.77
C ARG A 276 31.91 -12.51 22.59
N GLU A 277 30.65 -12.69 22.19
CA GLU A 277 29.72 -13.54 22.92
C GLU A 277 30.04 -15.03 22.77
N PHE A 278 30.61 -15.44 21.63
CA PHE A 278 31.09 -16.80 21.40
C PHE A 278 32.29 -17.13 22.29
N GLU A 279 33.24 -16.20 22.45
CA GLU A 279 34.38 -16.35 23.37
C GLU A 279 33.91 -16.52 24.82
N TRP A 280 32.96 -15.69 25.29
CA TRP A 280 32.36 -15.86 26.61
C TRP A 280 31.64 -17.19 26.79
N MET A 281 30.91 -17.64 25.77
CA MET A 281 30.25 -18.94 25.77
C MET A 281 31.29 -20.08 25.87
N ALA A 282 32.38 -20.00 25.12
CA ALA A 282 33.45 -20.99 25.12
C ALA A 282 34.21 -21.03 26.45
N GLU A 283 34.55 -19.87 27.01
CA GLU A 283 35.20 -19.76 28.33
C GLU A 283 34.31 -20.33 29.45
N GLY A 284 32.99 -20.15 29.34
CA GLY A 284 32.02 -20.66 30.31
C GLY A 284 31.85 -22.18 30.31
N LEU A 285 32.42 -22.90 29.34
CA LEU A 285 32.34 -24.35 29.23
C LEU A 285 33.54 -25.01 29.93
N ALA A 286 33.29 -26.07 30.70
CA ALA A 286 34.36 -26.91 31.23
C ALA A 286 35.03 -27.73 30.10
N GLU A 287 36.28 -28.15 30.30
CA GLU A 287 37.05 -28.94 29.32
C GLU A 287 36.31 -30.22 28.87
N GLU A 288 35.64 -30.90 29.81
CA GLU A 288 34.78 -32.05 29.53
C GLU A 288 33.32 -31.73 29.87
N VAL A 289 32.55 -31.34 28.85
CA VAL A 289 31.09 -31.15 28.93
C VAL A 289 30.36 -32.10 28.01
N ASP A 290 29.19 -32.55 28.44
CA ASP A 290 28.31 -33.37 27.61
C ASP A 290 27.70 -32.57 26.43
N GLU A 291 27.23 -33.28 25.41
CA GLU A 291 26.61 -32.66 24.24
C GLU A 291 25.42 -31.77 24.61
N LYS A 292 24.68 -32.13 25.67
CA LYS A 292 23.51 -31.37 26.12
C LYS A 292 23.89 -30.00 26.69
N ALA A 293 25.00 -29.92 27.42
CA ALA A 293 25.54 -28.66 27.91
C ALA A 293 26.05 -27.79 26.76
N ARG A 294 26.72 -28.36 25.75
CA ARG A 294 27.15 -27.64 24.53
C ARG A 294 25.96 -27.08 23.75
N GLN A 295 24.92 -27.89 23.57
CA GLN A 295 23.65 -27.48 22.98
C GLN A 295 23.01 -26.33 23.76
N ALA A 296 22.97 -26.41 25.09
CA ALA A 296 22.39 -25.38 25.94
C ALA A 296 23.18 -24.06 25.87
N ALA A 297 24.52 -24.14 25.86
CA ALA A 297 25.39 -22.97 25.72
C ALA A 297 25.18 -22.28 24.36
N GLY A 298 25.21 -23.04 23.26
CA GLY A 298 24.97 -22.50 21.92
C GLY A 298 23.57 -21.92 21.74
N ARG A 299 22.56 -22.54 22.35
CA ARG A 299 21.19 -22.01 22.36
C ARG A 299 21.10 -20.70 23.14
N SER A 300 21.85 -20.58 24.25
CA SER A 300 21.91 -19.36 25.04
C SER A 300 22.57 -18.24 24.25
N LEU A 301 23.72 -18.50 23.64
CA LEU A 301 24.41 -17.57 22.73
C LEU A 301 23.47 -17.05 21.64
N LEU A 302 22.84 -17.97 20.90
CA LEU A 302 21.91 -17.62 19.83
C LEU A 302 20.73 -16.78 20.37
N ARG A 303 20.15 -17.15 21.51
CA ARG A 303 19.06 -16.37 22.13
C ARG A 303 19.52 -14.96 22.52
N THR A 304 20.72 -14.81 23.07
CA THR A 304 21.30 -13.52 23.44
C THR A 304 21.45 -12.63 22.20
N LEU A 305 22.14 -13.10 21.16
CA LEU A 305 22.41 -12.31 19.96
C LEU A 305 21.16 -11.99 19.14
N LEU A 306 20.16 -12.89 19.09
CA LEU A 306 18.88 -12.57 18.45
C LEU A 306 18.05 -11.57 19.25
N GLY A 307 18.33 -11.39 20.55
CA GLY A 307 17.75 -10.34 21.39
C GLY A 307 18.46 -8.98 21.26
N GLN A 308 19.70 -8.97 20.80
CA GLN A 308 20.51 -7.76 20.61
C GLN A 308 20.29 -7.15 19.22
N THR A 309 19.19 -6.42 19.04
CA THR A 309 18.81 -5.83 17.76
C THR A 309 19.21 -4.34 17.65
N GLY A 310 20.16 -3.90 18.48
CA GLY A 310 20.67 -2.52 18.48
C GLY A 310 21.67 -2.23 17.37
N ILE A 311 22.35 -3.27 16.85
CA ILE A 311 23.20 -3.15 15.67
C ILE A 311 22.27 -3.07 14.45
N THR A 312 22.33 -1.95 13.75
CA THR A 312 21.42 -1.61 12.65
C THR A 312 22.22 -1.16 11.45
N VAL A 313 21.73 -1.47 10.25
CA VAL A 313 22.40 -1.06 9.00
C VAL A 313 22.40 0.46 8.82
N ARG A 314 21.34 1.13 9.28
CA ARG A 314 21.24 2.58 9.41
C ARG A 314 20.57 2.95 10.72
N SER A 315 20.91 4.12 11.25
CA SER A 315 20.50 4.56 12.60
C SER A 315 18.99 4.63 12.83
N ARG A 316 18.17 4.80 11.77
CA ARG A 316 16.71 4.83 11.87
C ARG A 316 16.02 3.60 11.28
N TYR A 317 16.77 2.65 10.72
CA TYR A 317 16.23 1.36 10.28
C TYR A 317 16.33 0.34 11.43
N ASN A 318 15.29 0.28 12.26
CA ASN A 318 15.27 -0.50 13.49
C ASN A 318 14.40 -1.76 13.40
N ASP A 319 14.15 -2.25 12.19
CA ASP A 319 13.29 -3.41 11.96
C ASP A 319 14.00 -4.72 12.38
N PRO A 320 13.60 -5.37 13.49
CA PRO A 320 14.50 -6.33 14.13
C PRO A 320 14.66 -7.65 13.38
N PHE A 321 13.81 -7.92 12.39
CA PHE A 321 13.93 -9.11 11.54
C PHE A 321 15.21 -9.06 10.69
N PHE A 322 15.66 -7.86 10.32
CA PHE A 322 16.77 -7.69 9.40
C PHE A 322 18.10 -8.13 10.03
N ALA A 323 18.39 -7.66 11.25
CA ALA A 323 19.57 -8.09 11.99
C ALA A 323 19.52 -9.58 12.35
N ARG A 324 18.37 -10.08 12.80
CA ARG A 324 18.17 -11.51 13.09
C ARG A 324 18.41 -12.38 11.86
N GLY A 325 17.79 -12.03 10.73
CA GLY A 325 17.95 -12.74 9.48
C GLY A 325 19.36 -12.68 8.91
N HIS A 326 20.08 -11.54 9.03
CA HIS A 326 21.49 -11.46 8.61
C HIS A 326 22.41 -12.32 9.47
N ARG A 327 22.15 -12.45 10.78
CA ARG A 327 22.88 -13.44 11.60
C ARG A 327 22.66 -14.86 11.10
N HIS A 328 21.45 -15.20 10.65
CA HIS A 328 21.19 -16.48 9.99
C HIS A 328 21.89 -16.61 8.63
N ALA A 329 21.96 -15.53 7.84
CA ALA A 329 22.70 -15.52 6.58
C ALA A 329 24.22 -15.72 6.77
N LEU A 330 24.81 -15.08 7.77
CA LEU A 330 26.20 -15.30 8.16
C LEU A 330 26.46 -16.74 8.60
N ALA A 331 25.51 -17.33 9.35
CA ALA A 331 25.57 -18.75 9.74
C ALA A 331 25.40 -19.69 8.53
N ASP A 332 24.54 -19.33 7.57
CA ASP A 332 24.33 -20.07 6.33
C ASP A 332 25.61 -20.10 5.48
N ALA A 333 26.33 -18.98 5.44
CA ALA A 333 27.63 -18.84 4.79
C ALA A 333 28.80 -19.46 5.58
N GLY A 334 28.55 -19.96 6.80
CA GLY A 334 29.57 -20.52 7.69
C GLY A 334 30.56 -19.50 8.26
N LYS A 335 30.27 -18.19 8.15
CA LYS A 335 31.09 -17.12 8.75
C LYS A 335 30.94 -17.07 10.27
N VAL A 336 29.79 -17.47 10.79
CA VAL A 336 29.51 -17.61 12.22
C VAL A 336 28.86 -18.96 12.51
N GLY A 337 28.85 -19.37 13.77
CA GLY A 337 28.08 -20.53 14.18
C GLY A 337 27.68 -20.57 15.64
N TRP A 338 26.76 -21.48 15.94
CA TRP A 338 26.06 -21.48 17.23
C TRP A 338 26.57 -22.55 18.19
N HIS A 339 27.11 -23.65 17.66
CA HIS A 339 27.67 -24.73 18.47
C HIS A 339 29.15 -24.43 18.78
N PRO A 340 29.69 -24.76 19.97
CA PRO A 340 31.12 -24.54 20.28
C PRO A 340 32.08 -25.19 19.25
N GLU A 341 31.68 -26.33 18.70
CA GLU A 341 32.42 -27.07 17.67
C GLU A 341 31.84 -26.86 16.25
N PHE A 342 31.21 -25.70 15.97
CA PHE A 342 30.49 -25.50 14.71
C PHE A 342 31.39 -25.65 13.48
N GLU A 343 32.66 -25.21 13.53
CA GLU A 343 33.58 -25.29 12.40
C GLU A 343 33.77 -26.73 11.92
N ASP A 344 33.97 -27.66 12.86
CA ASP A 344 34.17 -29.06 12.55
C ASP A 344 32.89 -29.72 12.05
N ARG A 345 31.73 -29.32 12.58
CA ARG A 345 30.43 -29.78 12.10
C ARG A 345 30.11 -29.25 10.70
N ILE A 346 30.47 -28.01 10.37
CA ILE A 346 30.36 -27.45 9.02
C ILE A 346 31.28 -28.20 8.06
N LYS A 347 32.54 -28.44 8.44
CA LYS A 347 33.46 -29.25 7.62
C LYS A 347 32.85 -30.62 7.33
N GLN A 348 32.29 -31.30 8.33
CA GLN A 348 31.62 -32.59 8.14
C GLN A 348 30.42 -32.49 7.18
N LEU A 349 29.55 -31.50 7.32
CA LEU A 349 28.45 -31.27 6.37
C LEU A 349 28.94 -31.12 4.93
N LEU A 350 29.99 -30.32 4.70
CA LEU A 350 30.54 -30.08 3.37
C LEU A 350 31.18 -31.34 2.75
N HIS A 351 31.79 -32.22 3.57
CA HIS A 351 32.39 -33.48 3.09
C HIS A 351 31.35 -34.56 2.74
N VAL A 352 30.14 -34.49 3.31
CA VAL A 352 29.04 -35.43 3.02
C VAL A 352 28.31 -35.09 1.71
N HIS A 353 28.52 -33.89 1.16
CA HIS A 353 27.85 -33.39 -0.05
C HIS A 353 28.74 -33.31 -1.31
N VAL A 354 29.91 -33.98 -1.32
CA VAL A 354 30.81 -34.12 -2.49
C VAL A 354 30.60 -35.45 -3.20
#